data_AF-A0A655U369-F1
#
_entry.id   AF-A0A655U369-F1
#
_cell.length_a   1.000
_cell.length_b   1.000
_cell.length_c   1.000
_cell.angle_alpha   90.00
_cell.angle_beta   90.00
_cell.angle_gamma   90.00
#
_symmetry.space_group_name_H-M   'P 1'
#
loop_
_entity.id
_entity.type
_entity.pdbx_description
1 polymer ?
#
loop_
_entity_poly.entity_id
_entity_poly.type
_entity_poly.pdbx_seq_one_letter_code
_entity_poly.pdbx_strand_id
1 'polypeptide(L)'
;MADTFANELAGVPIELEVKDWLSYWWEPLKLGAWHAPIVVVAGKVISQGEALNRGVLVQSIIKEWTKQDTLQGNIVFGKATCPYCVKAKQLLDTAGIDYRYHDVVKESAALYRMIPEVKAIIGEKTPVTVPQIWLNGQYIGGCDALEKWLQNNPHALPNNVVEIETTRVAP
;
A
#
# COMPACT_ATOMS: atom_id res chain seq x y z
N MET A 1 -19.00 11.17 -0.14
CA MET A 1 -18.60 9.85 -0.66
C MET A 1 -17.91 9.94 -2.03
N ALA A 2 -18.46 10.65 -3.02
CA ALA A 2 -17.85 10.76 -4.36
C ALA A 2 -16.37 11.18 -4.36
N ASP A 3 -16.01 12.20 -3.59
CA ASP A 3 -14.63 12.66 -3.38
C ASP A 3 -13.69 11.54 -2.88
N THR A 4 -14.16 10.70 -1.97
CA THR A 4 -13.39 9.59 -1.41
C THR A 4 -13.09 8.50 -2.44
N PHE A 5 -14.06 8.23 -3.32
CA PHE A 5 -13.87 7.28 -4.42
C PHE A 5 -12.92 7.81 -5.49
N ALA A 6 -12.99 9.11 -5.79
CA ALA A 6 -12.16 9.74 -6.81
C ALA A 6 -10.69 9.92 -6.38
N ASN A 7 -10.43 10.03 -5.08
CA ASN A 7 -9.10 10.29 -4.54
C ASN A 7 -8.55 9.07 -3.80
N GLU A 8 -8.96 8.85 -2.54
CA GLU A 8 -8.33 7.84 -1.68
C GLU A 8 -8.52 6.40 -2.18
N LEU A 9 -9.65 6.11 -2.84
CA LEU A 9 -9.95 4.79 -3.38
C LEU A 9 -9.77 4.71 -4.90
N ALA A 10 -9.07 5.67 -5.49
CA ALA A 10 -8.76 5.66 -6.91
C ALA A 10 -7.97 4.39 -7.28
N GLY A 11 -8.47 3.65 -8.27
CA GLY A 11 -7.84 2.39 -8.72
C GLY A 11 -8.23 1.15 -7.93
N VAL A 12 -9.03 1.28 -6.85
CA VAL A 12 -9.65 0.12 -6.20
C VAL A 12 -10.88 -0.29 -7.00
N PRO A 13 -11.02 -1.56 -7.42
CA PRO A 13 -12.19 -2.02 -8.17
C PRO A 13 -13.41 -2.13 -7.24
N ILE A 14 -14.26 -1.10 -7.25
CA ILE A 14 -15.42 -0.99 -6.37
C ILE A 14 -16.70 -0.96 -7.20
N GLU A 15 -17.63 -1.85 -6.89
CA GLU A 15 -19.02 -1.77 -7.32
C GLU A 15 -19.84 -1.07 -6.23
N LEU A 16 -20.46 0.06 -6.57
CA LEU A 16 -21.26 0.85 -5.63
C LEU A 16 -22.75 0.71 -5.96
N GLU A 17 -23.51 0.24 -4.99
CA GLU A 17 -24.97 0.18 -5.05
C GLU A 17 -25.57 1.14 -4.02
N VAL A 18 -26.55 1.96 -4.45
CA VAL A 18 -27.29 2.87 -3.57
C VAL A 18 -28.76 2.49 -3.59
N LYS A 19 -29.29 2.14 -2.42
CA LYS A 19 -30.69 1.70 -2.26
C LYS A 19 -31.49 2.67 -1.42
N ASP A 20 -32.74 2.85 -1.79
CA ASP A 20 -33.72 3.56 -0.96
C ASP A 20 -34.07 2.72 0.29
N TRP A 21 -34.03 3.34 1.46
CA TRP A 21 -34.22 2.64 2.72
C TRP A 21 -35.61 2.01 2.83
N LEU A 22 -36.68 2.74 2.52
CA LEU A 22 -38.05 2.25 2.70
C LEU A 22 -38.42 1.14 1.70
N SER A 23 -37.74 1.10 0.56
CA SER A 23 -37.93 0.07 -0.46
C SER A 23 -37.14 -1.21 -0.15
N TYR A 24 -36.01 -1.09 0.56
CA TYR A 24 -35.05 -2.20 0.78
C TYR A 24 -34.72 -2.46 2.26
N TRP A 25 -35.53 -1.97 3.21
CA TRP A 25 -35.28 -2.07 4.66
C TRP A 25 -35.05 -3.51 5.15
N TRP A 26 -35.60 -4.51 4.46
CA TRP A 26 -35.44 -5.93 4.79
C TRP A 26 -34.02 -6.45 4.52
N GLU A 27 -33.27 -5.85 3.60
CA GLU A 27 -31.91 -6.28 3.27
C GLU A 27 -30.93 -6.02 4.42
N PRO A 28 -30.80 -4.79 4.96
CA PRO A 28 -29.88 -4.53 6.05
C PRO A 28 -30.26 -5.22 7.36
N LEU A 29 -31.56 -5.50 7.58
CA LEU A 29 -31.99 -6.28 8.74
C LEU A 29 -31.41 -7.70 8.76
N LYS A 30 -31.23 -8.33 7.58
CA LYS A 30 -30.55 -9.64 7.48
C LYS A 30 -29.09 -9.57 7.92
N LEU A 31 -28.50 -8.37 7.88
CA LEU A 31 -27.13 -8.08 8.32
C LEU A 31 -27.07 -7.50 9.74
N GLY A 32 -28.21 -7.42 10.44
CA GLY A 32 -28.30 -6.87 11.79
C GLY A 32 -28.22 -5.35 11.88
N ALA A 33 -28.57 -4.61 10.82
CA ALA A 33 -28.65 -3.15 10.83
C ALA A 33 -30.09 -2.65 10.68
N TRP A 34 -30.45 -1.64 11.47
CA TRP A 34 -31.85 -1.18 11.57
C TRP A 34 -32.03 0.34 11.47
N HIS A 35 -30.96 1.14 11.59
CA HIS A 35 -31.03 2.60 11.51
C HIS A 35 -30.30 3.14 10.29
N ALA A 36 -31.03 3.79 9.38
CA ALA A 36 -30.46 4.55 8.27
C ALA A 36 -29.75 5.84 8.75
N PRO A 37 -28.73 6.34 8.03
CA PRO A 37 -28.10 5.72 6.85
C PRO A 37 -27.27 4.49 7.24
N ILE A 38 -27.29 3.44 6.40
CA ILE A 38 -26.54 2.19 6.62
C ILE A 38 -25.53 2.04 5.50
N VAL A 39 -24.30 1.67 5.86
CA VAL A 39 -23.23 1.41 4.90
C VAL A 39 -22.70 0.00 5.12
N VAL A 40 -22.66 -0.76 4.04
CA VAL A 40 -22.22 -2.15 4.01
C VAL A 40 -21.04 -2.27 3.07
N VAL A 41 -19.98 -2.97 3.49
CA VAL A 41 -18.82 -3.30 2.66
C VAL A 41 -18.67 -4.81 2.68
N ALA A 42 -18.71 -5.46 1.50
CA ALA A 42 -18.60 -6.91 1.35
C ALA A 42 -19.50 -7.72 2.31
N GLY A 43 -20.77 -7.31 2.44
CA GLY A 43 -21.75 -7.97 3.32
C GLY A 43 -21.61 -7.65 4.81
N LYS A 44 -20.66 -6.79 5.21
CA LYS A 44 -20.48 -6.36 6.59
C LYS A 44 -20.95 -4.92 6.80
N VAL A 45 -21.81 -4.70 7.78
CA VAL A 45 -22.23 -3.36 8.21
C VAL A 45 -21.04 -2.64 8.85
N ILE A 46 -20.68 -1.47 8.32
CA ILE A 46 -19.55 -0.65 8.82
C ILE A 46 -19.99 0.66 9.47
N SER A 47 -21.23 1.10 9.23
CA SER A 47 -21.83 2.29 9.86
C SER A 47 -23.36 2.18 9.78
N GLN A 48 -24.05 2.63 10.83
CA GLN A 48 -25.51 2.74 10.86
C GLN A 48 -25.96 3.86 11.80
N GLY A 49 -27.03 4.57 11.44
CA GLY A 49 -27.66 5.60 12.29
C GLY A 49 -26.83 6.87 12.50
N GLU A 50 -25.73 7.04 11.78
CA GLU A 50 -24.81 8.17 11.92
C GLU A 50 -24.13 8.54 10.59
N ALA A 51 -23.45 9.69 10.58
CA ALA A 51 -22.66 10.08 9.42
C ALA A 51 -21.44 9.15 9.25
N LEU A 52 -21.27 8.60 8.04
CA LEU A 52 -20.15 7.71 7.74
C LEU A 52 -18.80 8.41 7.93
N ASN A 53 -17.96 7.84 8.79
CA ASN A 53 -16.57 8.24 8.91
C ASN A 53 -15.77 7.78 7.66
N ARG A 54 -15.10 8.73 7.01
CA ARG A 54 -14.28 8.49 5.81
C ARG A 54 -13.21 7.43 6.03
N GLY A 55 -12.47 7.50 7.15
CA GLY A 55 -11.40 6.56 7.46
C GLY A 55 -11.91 5.14 7.66
N VAL A 56 -13.07 4.99 8.33
CA VAL A 56 -13.73 3.67 8.50
C VAL A 56 -14.11 3.07 7.16
N LEU A 57 -14.64 3.88 6.24
CA LEU A 57 -14.96 3.44 4.88
C LEU A 57 -13.70 2.97 4.13
N VAL A 58 -12.68 3.82 4.06
CA VAL A 58 -11.43 3.52 3.34
C VAL A 58 -10.76 2.27 3.92
N GLN A 59 -10.61 2.21 5.24
CA GLN A 59 -10.03 1.06 5.92
C GLN A 59 -10.80 -0.23 5.63
N SER A 60 -12.13 -0.20 5.67
CA SER A 60 -12.96 -1.38 5.44
C SER A 60 -12.84 -1.87 3.99
N ILE A 61 -12.87 -0.97 3.02
CA ILE A 61 -12.73 -1.32 1.61
C ILE A 61 -11.33 -1.88 1.32
N ILE A 62 -10.28 -1.19 1.77
CA ILE A 62 -8.90 -1.65 1.55
C ILE A 62 -8.66 -3.01 2.20
N LYS A 63 -9.20 -3.24 3.42
CA LYS A 63 -9.10 -4.53 4.11
C LYS A 63 -9.77 -5.66 3.33
N GLU A 64 -10.89 -5.41 2.67
CA GLU A 64 -11.54 -6.43 1.84
C GLU A 64 -10.77 -6.63 0.53
N TRP A 65 -10.28 -5.55 -0.08
CA TRP A 65 -9.49 -5.61 -1.31
C TRP A 65 -8.19 -6.39 -1.14
N THR A 66 -7.46 -6.20 -0.02
CA THR A 66 -6.20 -6.92 0.28
C THR A 66 -6.37 -8.43 0.39
N LYS A 67 -7.58 -8.96 0.54
CA LYS A 67 -7.81 -10.42 0.58
C LYS A 67 -7.61 -11.08 -0.79
N GLN A 68 -7.78 -10.31 -1.87
CA GLN A 68 -7.75 -10.80 -3.24
C GLN A 68 -6.62 -10.16 -4.06
N ASP A 69 -6.12 -9.02 -3.61
CA ASP A 69 -5.05 -8.28 -4.26
C ASP A 69 -3.74 -8.36 -3.48
N THR A 70 -2.63 -8.51 -4.19
CA THR A 70 -1.27 -8.56 -3.63
C THR A 70 -0.45 -7.39 -4.17
N LEU A 71 0.47 -6.84 -3.37
CA LEU A 71 1.39 -5.80 -3.82
C LEU A 71 2.31 -6.33 -4.93
N GLN A 72 2.25 -5.71 -6.11
CA GLN A 72 3.04 -6.10 -7.29
C GLN A 72 4.04 -5.00 -7.70
N GLY A 73 5.21 -5.44 -8.17
CA GLY A 73 6.29 -4.56 -8.61
C GLY A 73 7.11 -3.97 -7.46
N ASN A 74 7.78 -2.84 -7.74
CA ASN A 74 8.65 -2.14 -6.79
C ASN A 74 7.85 -1.02 -6.12
N ILE A 75 7.70 -1.09 -4.80
CA ILE A 75 6.86 -0.19 -4.02
C ILE A 75 7.60 0.25 -2.76
N VAL A 76 7.54 1.55 -2.48
CA VAL A 76 8.06 2.15 -1.25
C VAL A 76 6.94 2.89 -0.56
N PHE A 77 6.52 2.39 0.60
CA PHE A 77 5.68 3.16 1.51
C PHE A 77 6.56 3.99 2.43
N GLY A 78 6.27 5.28 2.53
CA GLY A 78 7.08 6.19 3.33
C GLY A 78 6.34 7.44 3.75
N LYS A 79 7.06 8.36 4.39
CA LYS A 79 6.58 9.73 4.62
C LYS A 79 7.67 10.71 4.21
N ALA A 80 7.27 11.81 3.58
CA ALA A 80 8.21 12.80 3.03
C ALA A 80 9.25 13.33 4.04
N THR A 81 8.86 13.46 5.32
CA THR A 81 9.72 14.00 6.38
C THR A 81 10.64 12.96 7.04
N CYS A 82 10.65 11.71 6.58
CA CYS A 82 11.47 10.66 7.18
C CYS A 82 12.84 10.54 6.50
N PRO A 83 13.95 10.70 7.25
CA PRO A 83 15.29 10.59 6.68
C PRO A 83 15.59 9.19 6.13
N TYR A 84 15.09 8.13 6.78
CA TYR A 84 15.25 6.76 6.28
C TYR A 84 14.48 6.50 4.97
N CYS A 85 13.34 7.16 4.77
CA CYS A 85 12.61 7.08 3.50
C CYS A 85 13.41 7.78 2.38
N VAL A 86 14.04 8.92 2.67
CA VAL A 86 14.92 9.61 1.71
C VAL A 86 16.13 8.76 1.36
N LYS A 87 16.80 8.16 2.36
CA LYS A 87 17.93 7.24 2.13
C LYS A 87 17.51 6.04 1.27
N ALA A 88 16.39 5.39 1.58
CA ALA A 88 15.91 4.23 0.81
C ALA A 88 15.64 4.58 -0.66
N LYS A 89 15.02 5.74 -0.92
CA LYS A 89 14.81 6.23 -2.29
C LYS A 89 16.13 6.44 -3.03
N GLN A 90 17.08 7.13 -2.40
CA GLN A 90 18.41 7.35 -3.00
C GLN A 90 19.15 6.04 -3.31
N LEU A 91 19.03 5.04 -2.44
CA LEU A 91 19.61 3.71 -2.67
C LEU A 91 19.00 3.04 -3.91
N LEU A 92 17.68 3.10 -4.07
CA LEU A 92 16.98 2.57 -5.25
C LEU A 92 17.32 3.37 -6.51
N ASP A 93 17.36 4.70 -6.44
CA ASP A 93 17.72 5.58 -7.55
C ASP A 93 19.16 5.31 -8.03
N THR A 94 20.11 5.17 -7.09
CA THR A 94 21.51 4.80 -7.38
C THR A 94 21.60 3.40 -7.98
N ALA A 95 20.71 2.50 -7.54
CA ALA A 95 20.58 1.18 -8.11
C ALA A 95 19.83 1.16 -9.44
N GLY A 96 19.33 2.27 -9.97
CA GLY A 96 18.54 2.28 -11.21
C GLY A 96 17.28 1.42 -11.12
N ILE A 97 16.74 1.21 -9.92
CA ILE A 97 15.52 0.45 -9.69
C ILE A 97 14.35 1.43 -9.66
N ASP A 98 13.49 1.40 -10.67
CA ASP A 98 12.26 2.17 -10.67
C ASP A 98 11.30 1.66 -9.59
N TYR A 99 10.60 2.57 -8.89
CA TYR A 99 9.62 2.23 -7.86
C TYR A 99 8.45 3.21 -7.84
N ARG A 100 7.32 2.73 -7.31
CA ARG A 100 6.19 3.58 -6.92
C ARG A 100 6.32 3.98 -5.46
N TYR A 101 6.30 5.28 -5.20
CA TYR A 101 6.32 5.82 -3.85
C TYR A 101 4.91 6.18 -3.39
N HIS A 102 4.50 5.70 -2.21
CA HIS A 102 3.26 6.06 -1.57
C HIS A 102 3.53 6.78 -0.25
N ASP A 103 2.99 8.00 -0.11
CA ASP A 103 3.13 8.79 1.10
C ASP A 103 2.00 8.46 2.08
N VAL A 104 2.31 7.70 3.14
CA VAL A 104 1.31 7.22 4.10
C VAL A 104 0.72 8.32 4.98
N VAL A 105 1.22 9.55 4.91
CA VAL A 105 0.64 10.71 5.61
C VAL A 105 -0.37 11.43 4.72
N LYS A 106 -0.10 11.51 3.41
CA LYS A 106 -0.99 12.18 2.45
C LYS A 106 -2.07 11.24 1.88
N GLU A 107 -1.73 9.97 1.72
CA GLU A 107 -2.57 8.93 1.12
C GLU A 107 -3.04 7.97 2.22
N SER A 108 -4.24 8.22 2.78
CA SER A 108 -4.77 7.35 3.85
C SER A 108 -4.91 5.89 3.40
N ALA A 109 -5.28 5.65 2.14
CA ALA A 109 -5.35 4.30 1.57
C ALA A 109 -3.98 3.60 1.55
N ALA A 110 -2.88 4.33 1.34
CA ALA A 110 -1.54 3.76 1.41
C ALA A 110 -1.20 3.31 2.84
N LEU A 111 -1.57 4.08 3.86
CA LEU A 111 -1.42 3.69 5.26
C LEU A 111 -2.24 2.43 5.58
N TYR A 112 -3.52 2.43 5.21
CA TYR A 112 -4.43 1.30 5.44
C TYR A 112 -4.07 0.07 4.61
N ARG A 113 -3.34 0.22 3.50
CA ARG A 113 -2.76 -0.87 2.74
C ARG A 113 -1.50 -1.41 3.41
N MET A 114 -0.56 -0.53 3.75
CA MET A 114 0.75 -0.92 4.28
C MET A 114 0.67 -1.66 5.62
N ILE A 115 -0.05 -1.12 6.61
CA ILE A 115 -0.05 -1.67 7.98
C ILE A 115 -0.44 -3.17 8.03
N PRO A 116 -1.61 -3.60 7.50
CA PRO A 116 -2.02 -4.99 7.60
C PRO A 116 -1.07 -5.94 6.84
N GLU A 117 -0.56 -5.52 5.68
CA GLU A 117 0.40 -6.29 4.87
C GLU A 117 1.69 -6.55 5.65
N VAL A 118 2.25 -5.51 6.27
CA VAL A 118 3.46 -5.65 7.09
C VAL A 118 3.18 -6.52 8.31
N LYS A 119 2.07 -6.30 9.01
CA LYS A 119 1.71 -7.06 10.22
C LYS A 119 1.51 -8.54 9.96
N ALA A 120 0.98 -8.91 8.79
CA ALA A 120 0.88 -10.30 8.37
C ALA A 120 2.25 -11.00 8.29
N ILE A 121 3.33 -10.23 8.05
CA ILE A 121 4.70 -10.74 7.89
C ILE A 121 5.49 -10.68 9.21
N ILE A 122 5.46 -9.53 9.90
CA ILE A 122 6.31 -9.28 11.09
C ILE A 122 5.60 -9.56 12.43
N GLY A 123 4.31 -9.90 12.38
CA GLY A 123 3.48 -10.21 13.54
C GLY A 123 2.73 -8.99 14.11
N GLU A 124 1.53 -9.26 14.66
CA GLU A 124 0.56 -8.24 15.08
C GLU A 124 1.07 -7.30 16.19
N LYS A 125 1.97 -7.81 17.04
CA LYS A 125 2.54 -7.11 18.20
C LYS A 125 3.73 -6.22 17.83
N THR A 126 4.29 -6.39 16.64
CA THR A 126 5.48 -5.66 16.22
C THR A 126 5.08 -4.30 15.65
N PRO A 127 5.67 -3.18 16.13
CA PRO A 127 5.39 -1.86 15.57
C PRO A 127 5.79 -1.77 14.10
N VAL A 128 4.90 -1.20 13.28
CA VAL A 128 5.20 -0.88 11.87
C VAL A 128 5.80 0.52 11.79
N THR A 129 6.99 0.63 11.22
CA THR A 129 7.69 1.90 10.97
C THR A 129 7.84 2.15 9.47
N VAL A 130 8.26 3.33 9.05
CA VAL A 130 8.58 3.62 7.64
C VAL A 130 10.09 3.82 7.45
N PRO A 131 10.66 3.52 6.26
CA PRO A 131 9.98 3.01 5.06
C PRO A 131 9.61 1.52 5.15
N GLN A 132 8.69 1.08 4.30
CA GLN A 132 8.36 -0.34 4.07
C GLN A 132 8.40 -0.63 2.58
N ILE A 133 9.19 -1.61 2.18
CA ILE A 133 9.65 -1.74 0.80
C ILE A 133 9.33 -3.14 0.27
N TRP A 134 8.75 -3.17 -0.92
CA TRP A 134 8.58 -4.37 -1.75
C TRP A 134 9.36 -4.17 -3.04
N LEU A 135 10.08 -5.20 -3.49
CA LEU A 135 10.73 -5.24 -4.79
C LEU A 135 10.25 -6.48 -5.55
N ASN A 136 9.79 -6.29 -6.78
CA ASN A 136 9.19 -7.34 -7.61
C ASN A 136 8.12 -8.17 -6.86
N GLY A 137 7.30 -7.49 -6.04
CA GLY A 137 6.27 -8.14 -5.21
C GLY A 137 6.79 -8.88 -3.96
N GLN A 138 8.11 -8.99 -3.77
CA GLN A 138 8.70 -9.56 -2.56
C GLN A 138 8.89 -8.47 -1.50
N TYR A 139 8.44 -8.75 -0.27
CA TYR A 139 8.70 -7.87 0.87
C TYR A 139 10.18 -7.89 1.26
N ILE A 140 10.79 -6.72 1.30
CA ILE A 140 12.20 -6.51 1.67
C ILE A 140 12.31 -5.99 3.11
N GLY A 141 11.38 -5.15 3.54
CA GLY A 141 11.37 -4.53 4.88
C GLY A 141 11.74 -3.05 4.86
N GLY A 142 12.48 -2.62 5.89
CA GLY A 142 12.89 -1.23 6.06
C GLY A 142 14.17 -0.83 5.33
N CYS A 143 14.66 0.38 5.58
CA CYS A 143 15.84 0.93 4.91
C CYS A 143 17.10 0.06 5.08
N ASP A 144 17.36 -0.43 6.30
CA ASP A 144 18.55 -1.26 6.57
C ASP A 144 18.46 -2.63 5.87
N ALA A 145 17.24 -3.17 5.76
CA ALA A 145 17.00 -4.43 5.06
C ALA A 145 17.20 -4.25 3.54
N LEU A 146 16.76 -3.12 2.99
CA LEU A 146 17.04 -2.77 1.58
C LEU A 146 18.55 -2.65 1.31
N GLU A 147 19.29 -1.95 2.18
CA GLU A 147 20.74 -1.78 2.02
C GLU A 147 21.45 -3.15 1.98
N LYS A 148 21.09 -4.07 2.88
CA LYS A 148 21.61 -5.45 2.88
C LYS A 148 21.17 -6.23 1.64
N TRP A 149 19.92 -6.06 1.20
CA TRP A 149 19.40 -6.74 0.02
C TRP A 149 20.16 -6.32 -1.25
N LEU A 150 20.45 -5.03 -1.43
CA LEU A 150 21.20 -4.52 -2.58
C LEU A 150 22.65 -5.03 -2.59
N GLN A 151 23.31 -5.13 -1.43
CA GLN A 151 24.65 -5.70 -1.34
C GLN A 151 24.69 -7.17 -1.80
N ASN A 152 23.63 -7.93 -1.50
CA ASN A 152 23.52 -9.33 -1.90
C ASN A 152 23.03 -9.52 -3.34
N ASN A 153 22.54 -8.46 -4.00
CA ASN A 153 21.96 -8.50 -5.35
C ASN A 153 22.59 -7.42 -6.25
N PRO A 154 23.91 -7.48 -6.53
CA PRO A 154 24.63 -6.41 -7.23
C PRO A 154 24.19 -6.21 -8.68
N HIS A 155 23.61 -7.23 -9.33
CA HIS A 155 23.11 -7.14 -10.72
C HIS A 155 21.85 -6.26 -10.87
N ALA A 156 21.27 -5.79 -9.77
CA ALA A 156 20.20 -4.80 -9.82
C ALA A 156 20.73 -3.38 -10.06
N LEU A 157 22.03 -3.12 -9.84
CA LEU A 157 22.67 -1.83 -10.14
C LEU A 157 22.97 -1.74 -11.65
N PRO A 158 22.70 -0.61 -12.32
CA PRO A 158 23.10 -0.44 -13.72
C PRO A 158 24.62 -0.59 -13.83
N ASN A 159 25.04 -1.47 -14.74
CA ASN A 159 26.43 -1.78 -15.00
C ASN A 159 27.08 -0.63 -15.79
N ASN A 160 27.35 0.49 -15.12
CA ASN A 160 27.98 1.66 -15.74
C ASN A 160 29.51 1.59 -15.69
N VAL A 161 30.09 0.45 -15.32
CA VAL A 161 31.53 0.20 -15.42
C VAL A 161 31.82 -0.16 -16.87
N VAL A 162 32.31 0.80 -17.63
CA VAL A 162 32.96 0.52 -18.92
C VAL A 162 34.21 -0.30 -18.60
N GLU A 163 34.21 -1.59 -18.93
CA GLU A 163 35.42 -2.39 -18.94
C GLU A 163 36.34 -1.80 -20.00
N ILE A 164 37.33 -1.02 -19.56
CA ILE A 164 38.39 -0.54 -20.44
C ILE A 164 39.31 -1.74 -20.68
N GLU A 165 39.12 -2.43 -21.81
CA GLU A 165 40.04 -3.47 -22.27
C GLU A 165 41.44 -2.86 -22.37
N THR A 166 42.29 -3.18 -21.40
CA THR A 166 43.70 -2.78 -21.41
C THR A 166 44.39 -3.68 -22.41
N THR A 167 44.33 -3.30 -23.69
CA THR A 167 45.14 -3.93 -24.74
C THR A 167 46.61 -3.71 -24.37
N ARG A 168 47.22 -4.73 -23.77
CA ARG A 168 48.67 -4.81 -23.62
C ARG A 168 49.25 -4.96 -25.02
N VAL A 169 49.76 -3.86 -25.56
CA VAL A 169 50.69 -3.91 -26.68
C VAL A 169 51.97 -4.57 -26.15
N ALA A 170 52.17 -5.82 -26.53
CA ALA A 170 53.41 -6.56 -26.32
C ALA A 170 54.56 -5.90 -27.14
N PRO A 171 55.82 -6.01 -26.69
CA PRO A 171 56.94 -5.17 -27.12
C PRO A 171 57.34 -5.33 -28.59
#